data_AF-A0A7H4MRA6-F1
#
_entry.id   AF-A0A7H4MRA6-F1
#
_cell.length_a   1.000
_cell.length_b   1.000
_cell.length_c   1.000
_cell.angle_alpha   90.00
_cell.angle_beta   90.00
_cell.angle_gamma   90.00
#
_symmetry.space_group_name_H-M   'P 1'
#
loop_
_entity.id
_entity.type
_entity.pdbx_description
1 polymer ?
#
loop_
_entity_poly.entity_id
_entity_poly.type
_entity_poly.pdbx_seq_one_letter_code
_entity_poly.pdbx_strand_id
1 'polypeptide(L)'
;MVAGNHAEAEKALQDELDKPERETGEIILVGAGPGDAGLLTLRGLQAIQQADVVFHDHLVTPPVLELVRRDAELICVGKRAGEHSVPQHETNQLLVAAAKAGKTVVRLKGGDPFIFGRGAEELQAAAEAGIPFQVVPGVTAAAGATAYAGIPLTHRDYAQSAVFVTGHYKPDSAPSTGRCWRRANKRWRSTWAP
;
A
#
# COMPACT_ATOMS: atom_id res chain seq x y z
N MET A 1 -34.17 -0.49 -30.02
CA MET A 1 -35.45 -0.15 -29.38
C MET A 1 -36.31 -1.42 -29.37
N VAL A 2 -36.30 -2.17 -28.27
CA VAL A 2 -37.19 -3.34 -28.10
C VAL A 2 -38.46 -2.81 -27.46
N ALA A 3 -39.43 -2.40 -28.28
CA ALA A 3 -40.72 -1.93 -27.80
C ALA A 3 -41.64 -3.13 -27.55
N GLY A 4 -41.97 -3.39 -26.28
CA GLY A 4 -43.18 -4.14 -25.89
C GLY A 4 -43.05 -5.62 -25.56
N ASN A 5 -41.86 -6.24 -25.61
CA ASN A 5 -41.71 -7.65 -25.24
C ASN A 5 -41.22 -7.80 -23.80
N HIS A 6 -42.15 -7.72 -22.85
CA HIS A 6 -41.86 -7.77 -21.40
C HIS A 6 -41.09 -9.02 -20.97
N ALA A 7 -41.38 -10.18 -21.56
CA ALA A 7 -40.69 -11.43 -21.25
C ALA A 7 -39.22 -11.43 -21.69
N GLU A 8 -38.91 -10.80 -22.84
CA GLU A 8 -37.53 -10.64 -23.29
C GLU A 8 -36.77 -9.61 -22.45
N ALA A 9 -37.44 -8.55 -21.99
CA ALA A 9 -36.86 -7.56 -21.09
C ALA A 9 -36.57 -8.14 -19.70
N GLU A 10 -37.49 -8.93 -19.14
CA GLU A 10 -37.29 -9.65 -17.87
C GLU A 10 -36.16 -10.67 -17.98
N LYS A 11 -36.12 -11.44 -19.07
CA LYS A 11 -35.04 -12.39 -19.30
C LYS A 11 -33.69 -11.69 -19.48
N ALA A 12 -33.62 -10.59 -20.23
CA ALA A 12 -32.39 -9.83 -20.40
C ALA A 12 -31.91 -9.23 -19.08
N LEU A 13 -32.84 -8.72 -18.24
CA LEU A 13 -32.51 -8.21 -16.91
C LEU A 13 -32.02 -9.34 -15.99
N GLN A 14 -32.67 -10.51 -16.02
CA GLN A 14 -32.27 -11.67 -15.24
C GLN A 14 -30.89 -12.20 -15.67
N ASP A 15 -30.64 -12.30 -16.98
CA ASP A 15 -29.35 -12.70 -17.55
C ASP A 15 -28.23 -11.70 -17.20
N GLU A 16 -28.55 -10.40 -17.04
CA GLU A 16 -27.60 -9.37 -16.60
C GLU A 16 -27.33 -9.46 -15.09
N LEU A 17 -28.34 -9.77 -14.28
CA LEU A 17 -28.22 -9.98 -12.83
C LEU A 17 -27.46 -11.28 -12.48
N ASP A 18 -27.61 -12.32 -13.30
CA ASP A 18 -26.97 -13.62 -13.10
C ASP A 18 -25.51 -13.65 -13.61
N LYS A 19 -25.09 -12.66 -14.39
CA LYS A 19 -23.68 -12.49 -14.79
C LYS A 19 -22.89 -11.79 -13.68
N PRO A 20 -21.72 -12.31 -13.27
CA PRO A 20 -20.82 -11.52 -12.44
C PRO A 20 -20.37 -10.27 -13.20
N GLU A 21 -20.49 -9.09 -12.61
CA GLU A 21 -20.07 -7.81 -13.23
C GLU A 21 -18.61 -7.84 -13.70
N ARG A 22 -17.77 -8.69 -13.09
CA ARG A 22 -16.40 -9.00 -13.53
C ARG A 22 -16.05 -10.46 -13.22
N GLU A 23 -15.54 -11.20 -14.22
CA GLU A 23 -15.01 -12.55 -14.03
C GLU A 23 -13.69 -12.57 -13.25
N THR A 24 -12.97 -11.45 -13.20
CA THR A 24 -11.72 -11.30 -12.47
C THR A 24 -11.64 -9.90 -11.86
N GLY A 25 -11.28 -9.85 -10.59
CA GLY A 25 -11.08 -8.62 -9.84
C GLY A 25 -9.74 -7.96 -10.14
N GLU A 26 -9.31 -7.07 -9.26
CA GLU A 26 -8.04 -6.34 -9.40
C GLU A 26 -7.32 -6.22 -8.05
N ILE A 27 -6.01 -6.02 -8.10
CA ILE A 27 -5.18 -5.75 -6.92
C ILE A 27 -4.68 -4.31 -6.96
N ILE A 28 -4.99 -3.55 -5.93
CA ILE A 28 -4.58 -2.15 -5.77
C ILE A 28 -3.59 -2.07 -4.62
N LEU A 29 -2.34 -1.76 -4.93
CA LEU A 29 -1.30 -1.56 -3.93
C LEU A 29 -1.30 -0.10 -3.48
N VAL A 30 -1.64 0.17 -2.21
CA VAL A 30 -1.86 1.54 -1.72
C VAL A 30 -0.88 1.89 -0.61
N GLY A 31 -0.18 3.02 -0.77
CA GLY A 31 0.59 3.63 0.30
C GLY A 31 -0.31 4.38 1.29
N ALA A 32 -0.32 3.93 2.54
CA ALA A 32 -1.09 4.51 3.64
C ALA A 32 -0.52 5.82 4.18
N GLY A 33 0.71 6.18 3.79
CA GLY A 33 1.42 7.28 4.43
C GLY A 33 2.08 6.87 5.75
N PRO A 34 2.72 7.81 6.46
CA PRO A 34 3.53 7.52 7.65
C PRO A 34 2.71 7.27 8.92
N GLY A 35 1.39 7.46 8.89
CA GLY A 35 0.48 7.16 10.00
C GLY A 35 -0.65 8.17 10.18
N ASP A 36 -0.44 9.44 9.82
CA ASP A 36 -1.53 10.43 9.81
C ASP A 36 -2.48 10.16 8.65
N ALA A 37 -3.77 10.00 8.94
CA ALA A 37 -4.83 9.80 7.96
C ALA A 37 -4.92 10.96 6.95
N GLY A 38 -4.57 12.18 7.33
CA GLY A 38 -4.51 13.34 6.44
C GLY A 38 -3.40 13.28 5.38
N LEU A 39 -2.44 12.36 5.53
CA LEU A 39 -1.39 12.11 4.53
C LEU A 39 -1.74 10.97 3.57
N LEU A 40 -2.90 10.33 3.73
CA LEU A 40 -3.43 9.42 2.73
C LEU A 40 -3.79 10.19 1.46
N THR A 41 -3.36 9.70 0.31
CA THR A 41 -3.67 10.36 -0.96
C THR A 41 -5.16 10.24 -1.29
N LEU A 42 -5.71 11.21 -2.04
CA LEU A 42 -7.10 11.14 -2.50
C LEU A 42 -7.39 9.85 -3.29
N ARG A 43 -6.43 9.41 -4.12
CA ARG A 43 -6.54 8.15 -4.85
C ARG A 43 -6.52 6.94 -3.91
N GLY A 44 -5.71 6.99 -2.85
CA GLY A 44 -5.66 5.93 -1.82
C GLY A 44 -6.98 5.82 -1.07
N LEU A 45 -7.55 6.96 -0.67
CA LEU A 45 -8.88 7.03 -0.03
C LEU A 45 -9.98 6.45 -0.94
N GLN A 46 -9.99 6.83 -2.22
CA GLN A 46 -10.93 6.28 -3.20
C GLN A 46 -10.80 4.76 -3.33
N ALA A 47 -9.57 4.24 -3.38
CA ALA A 47 -9.34 2.81 -3.48
C ALA A 47 -9.86 2.04 -2.26
N ILE A 48 -9.56 2.47 -1.04
CA ILE A 48 -10.03 1.78 0.18
C ILE A 48 -11.55 1.89 0.40
N GLN A 49 -12.19 2.90 -0.18
CA GLN A 49 -13.65 3.06 -0.16
C GLN A 49 -14.38 2.19 -1.19
N GLN A 50 -13.68 1.75 -2.24
CA GLN A 50 -14.22 0.86 -3.28
C GLN A 50 -13.83 -0.60 -3.05
N ALA A 51 -12.90 -0.87 -2.14
CA ALA A 51 -12.38 -2.22 -1.87
C ALA A 51 -13.45 -3.16 -1.32
N ASP A 52 -13.41 -4.42 -1.76
CA ASP A 52 -14.18 -5.51 -1.16
C ASP A 52 -13.41 -6.18 -0.01
N VAL A 53 -12.09 -6.21 -0.12
CA VAL A 53 -11.19 -6.70 0.91
C VAL A 53 -9.94 -5.84 0.97
N VAL A 54 -9.49 -5.52 2.18
CA VAL A 54 -8.27 -4.76 2.44
C VAL A 54 -7.32 -5.61 3.28
N PHE A 55 -6.18 -5.93 2.69
CA PHE A 55 -5.05 -6.58 3.37
C PHE A 55 -4.08 -5.51 3.87
N HIS A 56 -3.90 -5.38 5.18
CA HIS A 56 -3.01 -4.38 5.76
C HIS A 56 -1.90 -5.00 6.62
N ASP A 57 -0.78 -4.29 6.77
CA ASP A 57 0.26 -4.63 7.73
C ASP A 57 0.07 -3.86 9.06
N HIS A 58 0.96 -4.09 10.02
CA HIS A 58 0.92 -3.43 11.34
C HIS A 58 1.41 -1.98 11.32
N LEU A 59 2.04 -1.52 10.23
CA LEU A 59 2.50 -0.13 10.12
C LEU A 59 1.35 0.81 9.74
N VAL A 60 0.24 0.27 9.26
CA VAL A 60 -0.99 1.02 9.02
C VAL A 60 -1.67 1.31 10.36
N THR A 61 -1.95 2.59 10.61
CA THR A 61 -2.51 3.06 11.89
C THR A 61 -4.03 2.93 11.92
N PRO A 62 -4.65 2.83 13.11
CA PRO A 62 -6.11 2.75 13.23
C PRO A 62 -6.88 3.89 12.54
N PRO A 63 -6.46 5.18 12.61
CA PRO A 63 -7.16 6.26 11.91
C PRO A 63 -7.24 6.08 10.39
N VAL A 64 -6.26 5.40 9.76
CA VAL A 64 -6.33 5.08 8.33
C VAL A 64 -7.31 3.91 8.08
N LEU A 65 -7.30 2.90 8.95
CA LEU A 65 -8.20 1.75 8.83
C LEU A 65 -9.68 2.14 9.04
N GLU A 66 -9.95 3.16 9.87
CA GLU A 66 -11.29 3.73 10.07
C GLU A 66 -11.87 4.39 8.79
N LEU A 67 -11.01 4.74 7.82
CA LEU A 67 -11.42 5.28 6.52
C LEU A 67 -11.74 4.19 5.49
N VAL A 68 -11.60 2.91 5.83
CA VAL A 68 -11.97 1.81 4.92
C VAL A 68 -13.48 1.69 4.84
N ARG A 69 -14.01 1.25 3.69
CA ARG A 69 -15.44 0.94 3.52
C ARG A 69 -15.90 -0.01 4.64
N ARG A 70 -17.00 0.30 5.30
CA ARG A 70 -17.50 -0.49 6.46
C ARG A 70 -17.80 -1.96 6.13
N ASP A 71 -18.24 -2.21 4.90
CA ASP A 71 -18.58 -3.56 4.43
C ASP A 71 -17.39 -4.28 3.77
N ALA A 72 -16.20 -3.66 3.75
CA ALA A 72 -15.00 -4.33 3.28
C ALA A 72 -14.43 -5.26 4.35
N GLU A 73 -13.97 -6.43 3.92
CA GLU A 73 -13.27 -7.37 4.79
C GLU A 73 -11.88 -6.82 5.14
N LEU A 74 -11.55 -6.68 6.43
CA LEU A 74 -10.24 -6.20 6.90
C LEU A 74 -9.38 -7.37 7.35
N ILE A 75 -8.26 -7.62 6.67
CA ILE A 75 -7.35 -8.74 6.96
C ILE A 75 -5.96 -8.22 7.30
N CYS A 76 -5.49 -8.50 8.52
CA CYS A 76 -4.14 -8.16 8.95
C CYS A 76 -3.15 -9.28 8.53
N VAL A 77 -2.16 -8.93 7.70
CA VAL A 77 -1.10 -9.84 7.22
C VAL A 77 0.30 -9.43 7.68
N GLY A 78 0.38 -8.49 8.64
CA GLY A 78 1.64 -8.02 9.21
C GLY A 78 2.33 -9.07 10.10
N LYS A 79 3.66 -8.95 10.24
CA LYS A 79 4.44 -9.72 11.20
C LYS A 79 4.45 -8.99 12.55
N ARG A 80 3.84 -9.57 13.58
CA ARG A 80 4.19 -9.20 14.96
C ARG A 80 5.54 -9.83 15.29
N ALA A 81 6.48 -9.05 15.81
CA ALA A 81 7.75 -9.59 16.29
C ALA A 81 7.46 -10.61 17.42
N GLY A 82 7.56 -11.91 17.12
CA GLY A 82 7.39 -13.00 18.07
C GLY A 82 6.25 -14.00 17.80
N GLU A 83 5.35 -13.75 16.84
CA GLU A 83 4.25 -14.68 16.50
C GLU A 83 4.45 -15.35 15.13
N HIS A 84 3.82 -16.53 14.95
CA HIS A 84 3.84 -17.31 13.71
C HIS A 84 3.44 -16.44 12.52
N SER A 85 4.45 -16.06 11.74
CA SER A 85 4.34 -15.21 10.57
C SER A 85 3.58 -15.93 9.47
N VAL A 86 2.63 -15.24 8.83
CA VAL A 86 2.23 -15.54 7.45
C VAL A 86 3.47 -15.25 6.59
N PRO A 87 4.10 -16.24 5.93
CA PRO A 87 5.18 -15.99 5.01
C PRO A 87 4.69 -15.10 3.85
N GLN A 88 5.59 -14.31 3.25
CA GLN A 88 5.21 -13.41 2.15
C GLN A 88 4.48 -14.14 1.01
N HIS A 89 4.84 -15.40 0.75
CA HIS A 89 4.20 -16.20 -0.30
C HIS A 89 2.71 -16.46 -0.01
N GLU A 90 2.33 -16.69 1.26
CA GLU A 90 0.93 -16.89 1.64
C GLU A 90 0.13 -15.60 1.45
N THR A 91 0.70 -14.43 1.80
CA THR A 91 0.05 -13.14 1.53
C THR A 91 -0.21 -12.96 0.03
N ASN A 92 0.78 -13.28 -0.82
CA ASN A 92 0.62 -13.18 -2.26
C ASN A 92 -0.50 -14.12 -2.78
N GLN A 93 -0.57 -15.33 -2.25
CA GLN A 93 -1.63 -16.29 -2.61
C GLN A 93 -3.02 -15.80 -2.21
N LEU A 94 -3.15 -15.22 -1.00
CA LEU A 94 -4.43 -14.65 -0.54
C LEU A 94 -4.89 -13.50 -1.43
N LEU A 95 -3.99 -12.60 -1.81
CA LEU A 95 -4.30 -11.49 -2.72
C LEU A 95 -4.79 -12.00 -4.08
N VAL A 96 -4.06 -12.95 -4.68
CA VAL A 96 -4.40 -13.54 -5.98
C VAL A 96 -5.72 -14.31 -5.90
N ALA A 97 -5.94 -15.09 -4.85
CA ALA A 97 -7.17 -15.85 -4.68
C ALA A 97 -8.40 -14.94 -4.56
N ALA A 98 -8.30 -13.87 -3.77
CA ALA A 98 -9.38 -12.88 -3.63
C ALA A 98 -9.68 -12.19 -4.97
N ALA A 99 -8.66 -11.80 -5.73
CA ALA A 99 -8.85 -11.19 -7.05
C ALA A 99 -9.44 -12.18 -8.06
N LYS A 100 -9.03 -13.45 -8.06
CA LYS A 100 -9.64 -14.51 -8.89
C LYS A 100 -11.11 -14.76 -8.55
N ALA A 101 -11.53 -14.45 -7.33
CA ALA A 101 -12.93 -14.49 -6.92
C ALA A 101 -13.73 -13.25 -7.34
N GLY A 102 -13.17 -12.37 -8.19
CA GLY A 102 -13.85 -11.18 -8.69
C GLY A 102 -13.75 -9.95 -7.77
N LYS A 103 -13.09 -10.05 -6.62
CA LYS A 103 -13.05 -8.96 -5.62
C LYS A 103 -12.12 -7.82 -6.04
N THR A 104 -12.48 -6.59 -5.67
CA THR A 104 -11.56 -5.44 -5.65
C THR A 104 -10.68 -5.54 -4.41
N VAL A 105 -9.42 -5.94 -4.59
CA VAL A 105 -8.48 -6.21 -3.49
C VAL A 105 -7.59 -5.00 -3.27
N VAL A 106 -7.55 -4.45 -2.07
CA VAL A 106 -6.56 -3.44 -1.69
C VAL A 106 -5.49 -4.06 -0.80
N ARG A 107 -4.22 -3.87 -1.15
CA ARG A 107 -3.07 -4.15 -0.29
C ARG A 107 -2.54 -2.83 0.27
N LEU A 108 -2.91 -2.53 1.51
CA LEU A 108 -2.58 -1.28 2.20
C LEU A 108 -1.26 -1.43 2.97
N LYS A 109 -0.30 -0.55 2.68
CA LYS A 109 1.08 -0.64 3.19
C LYS A 109 1.49 0.66 3.86
N GLY A 110 2.18 0.57 4.99
CA GLY A 110 2.73 1.76 5.66
C GLY A 110 3.72 2.54 4.76
N GLY A 111 3.59 3.86 4.73
CA GLY A 111 4.43 4.75 3.92
C GLY A 111 4.11 4.66 2.43
N ASP A 112 5.14 4.35 1.63
CA ASP A 112 5.04 4.18 0.19
C ASP A 112 5.29 2.69 -0.19
N PRO A 113 4.52 2.09 -1.11
CA PRO A 113 4.65 0.67 -1.44
C PRO A 113 6.03 0.24 -1.97
N PHE A 114 6.77 1.16 -2.61
CA PHE A 114 8.03 0.87 -3.28
C PHE A 114 9.27 1.36 -2.53
N ILE A 115 9.11 2.13 -1.46
CA ILE A 115 10.22 2.52 -0.58
C ILE A 115 10.30 1.53 0.59
N PHE A 116 11.18 0.53 0.46
CA PHE A 116 11.38 -0.57 1.43
C PHE A 116 10.13 -1.39 1.78
N GLY A 117 9.04 -1.23 1.03
CA GLY A 117 7.76 -1.90 1.29
C GLY A 117 7.63 -3.31 0.71
N ARG A 118 8.59 -3.80 -0.08
CA ARG A 118 8.49 -5.08 -0.82
C ARG A 118 7.29 -5.16 -1.78
N GLY A 119 6.72 -4.03 -2.17
CA GLY A 119 5.56 -3.98 -3.06
C GLY A 119 5.79 -4.65 -4.42
N ALA A 120 7.02 -4.60 -4.94
CA ALA A 120 7.36 -5.24 -6.22
C ALA A 120 7.20 -6.77 -6.20
N GLU A 121 7.49 -7.43 -5.08
CA GLU A 121 7.33 -8.89 -4.95
C GLU A 121 5.85 -9.31 -4.99
N GLU A 122 4.97 -8.49 -4.39
CA GLU A 122 3.52 -8.73 -4.39
C GLU A 122 2.94 -8.56 -5.80
N LEU A 123 3.37 -7.53 -6.54
CA LEU A 123 2.92 -7.28 -7.91
C LEU A 123 3.47 -8.30 -8.92
N GLN A 124 4.67 -8.83 -8.70
CA GLN A 124 5.20 -9.91 -9.53
C GLN A 124 4.28 -11.13 -9.48
N ALA A 125 3.83 -11.53 -8.29
CA ALA A 125 2.89 -12.64 -8.15
C ALA A 125 1.53 -12.36 -8.82
N ALA A 126 1.04 -11.12 -8.76
CA ALA A 126 -0.17 -10.71 -9.47
C ALA A 126 0.00 -10.80 -11.00
N ALA A 127 1.14 -10.33 -11.52
CA ALA A 127 1.47 -10.40 -12.94
C ALA A 127 1.58 -11.85 -13.43
N GLU A 128 2.29 -12.72 -12.70
CA GLU A 128 2.43 -14.15 -13.00
C GLU A 128 1.07 -14.87 -13.00
N ALA A 129 0.13 -14.42 -12.17
CA ALA A 129 -1.23 -14.96 -12.09
C ALA A 129 -2.21 -14.34 -13.10
N GLY A 130 -1.77 -13.39 -13.94
CA GLY A 130 -2.62 -12.70 -14.91
C GLY A 130 -3.67 -11.76 -14.30
N ILE A 131 -3.44 -11.28 -13.07
CA ILE A 131 -4.37 -10.42 -12.35
C ILE A 131 -4.08 -8.94 -12.67
N PRO A 132 -5.08 -8.15 -13.07
CA PRO A 132 -4.93 -6.70 -13.21
C PRO A 132 -4.48 -6.07 -11.89
N PHE A 133 -3.49 -5.17 -11.94
CA PHE A 133 -3.04 -4.46 -10.76
C PHE A 133 -2.70 -3.00 -11.04
N GLN A 134 -2.77 -2.19 -9.98
CA GLN A 134 -2.37 -0.79 -9.99
C GLN A 134 -1.65 -0.43 -8.69
N VAL A 135 -0.86 0.65 -8.75
CA VAL A 135 -0.10 1.15 -7.60
C VAL A 135 -0.48 2.59 -7.34
N VAL A 136 -0.87 2.87 -6.11
CA VAL A 136 -1.16 4.19 -5.60
C VAL A 136 -0.02 4.59 -4.65
N PRO A 137 0.79 5.59 -5.02
CA PRO A 137 1.92 6.02 -4.19
C PRO A 137 1.43 6.62 -2.88
N GLY A 138 2.31 6.58 -1.88
CA GLY A 138 2.05 7.15 -0.55
C GLY A 138 3.17 8.09 -0.10
N VAL A 139 2.88 8.88 0.93
CA VAL A 139 3.92 9.69 1.59
C VAL A 139 4.84 8.75 2.37
N THR A 140 6.09 8.61 1.94
CA THR A 140 7.06 7.76 2.67
C THR A 140 7.38 8.32 4.06
N ALA A 141 7.69 7.43 5.00
CA ALA A 141 8.07 7.78 6.37
C ALA A 141 9.18 8.84 6.44
N ALA A 142 10.16 8.76 5.55
CA ALA A 142 11.26 9.73 5.52
C ALA A 142 10.79 11.16 5.22
N ALA A 143 9.85 11.34 4.29
CA ALA A 143 9.32 12.66 3.94
C ALA A 143 8.36 13.18 5.02
N GLY A 144 7.44 12.32 5.49
CA GLY A 144 6.46 12.69 6.50
C GLY A 144 7.10 13.04 7.84
N ALA A 145 7.94 12.15 8.38
CA ALA A 145 8.53 12.34 9.70
C ALA A 145 9.43 13.58 9.78
N THR A 146 10.20 13.85 8.72
CA THR A 146 11.13 14.99 8.69
C THR A 146 10.37 16.32 8.56
N ALA A 147 9.33 16.38 7.73
CA ALA A 147 8.45 17.53 7.65
C ALA A 147 7.77 17.84 9.01
N TYR A 148 7.21 16.82 9.67
CA TYR A 148 6.54 16.98 10.97
C TYR A 148 7.51 17.36 12.10
N ALA A 149 8.79 16.97 11.98
CA ALA A 149 9.85 17.37 12.89
C ALA A 149 10.46 18.76 12.58
N GLY A 150 10.04 19.43 11.50
CA GLY A 150 10.63 20.70 11.06
C GLY A 150 12.04 20.57 10.48
N ILE A 151 12.41 19.37 10.01
CA ILE A 151 13.74 19.05 9.48
C ILE A 151 13.59 18.87 7.96
N PRO A 152 13.99 19.81 7.11
CA PRO A 152 13.90 19.60 5.66
C PRO A 152 14.93 18.57 5.19
N LEU A 153 14.53 17.64 4.31
CA LEU A 153 15.44 16.62 3.74
C LEU A 153 16.58 17.24 2.92
N THR A 154 16.33 18.38 2.29
CA THR A 154 17.32 19.13 1.51
C THR A 154 17.20 20.61 1.84
N HIS A 155 18.32 21.31 1.74
CA HIS A 155 18.36 22.75 1.83
C HIS A 155 19.52 23.22 0.96
N ARG A 156 19.32 24.27 0.17
CA ARG A 156 20.25 24.74 -0.86
C ARG A 156 21.70 24.82 -0.36
N ASP A 157 21.90 25.35 0.84
CA ASP A 157 23.22 25.57 1.43
C ASP A 157 23.78 24.38 2.23
N TYR A 158 22.96 23.35 2.51
CA TYR A 158 23.35 22.24 3.40
C TYR A 158 23.39 20.87 2.71
N ALA A 159 22.43 20.57 1.83
CA ALA A 159 22.31 19.27 1.19
C ALA A 159 21.66 19.39 -0.20
N GLN A 160 22.40 18.95 -1.22
CA GLN A 160 21.94 18.86 -2.61
C GLN A 160 21.34 17.49 -2.96
N SER A 161 21.47 16.51 -2.06
CA SER A 161 20.95 15.15 -2.25
C SER A 161 20.43 14.59 -0.93
N ALA A 162 19.47 13.67 -1.04
CA ALA A 162 18.96 12.86 0.06
C ALA A 162 19.05 11.38 -0.34
N VAL A 163 19.43 10.52 0.61
CA VAL A 163 19.62 9.08 0.37
C VAL A 163 18.84 8.32 1.42
N PHE A 164 17.97 7.41 0.99
CA PHE A 164 17.26 6.49 1.87
C PHE A 164 17.98 5.14 1.90
N VAL A 165 18.26 4.63 3.10
CA VAL A 165 18.99 3.37 3.30
C VAL A 165 18.26 2.53 4.34
N THR A 166 18.12 1.23 4.09
CA THR A 166 17.61 0.30 5.11
C THR A 166 18.72 -0.04 6.11
N GLY A 167 18.42 0.06 7.41
CA GLY A 167 19.30 -0.40 8.47
C GLY A 167 19.16 -1.91 8.79
N HIS A 168 18.12 -2.55 8.24
CA HIS A 168 17.88 -3.99 8.38
C HIS A 168 18.17 -4.67 7.04
N TYR A 169 19.17 -5.53 7.06
CA TYR A 169 19.62 -6.30 5.90
C TYR A 169 18.94 -7.67 5.90
N LYS A 170 18.80 -8.25 4.70
CA LYS A 170 18.59 -9.69 4.59
C LYS A 170 19.82 -10.37 5.25
N PRO A 171 19.66 -11.47 6.01
CA PRO A 171 20.75 -12.10 6.78
C PRO A 171 22.05 -12.35 5.99
N ASP A 172 21.97 -12.47 4.66
CA ASP A 172 23.11 -12.73 3.77
C ASP A 172 23.49 -11.57 2.83
N SER A 173 23.04 -10.33 3.12
CA SER A 173 23.38 -9.16 2.30
C SER A 173 24.48 -8.31 2.92
N ALA A 174 25.53 -8.00 2.14
CA ALA A 174 26.64 -7.17 2.58
C ALA A 174 26.16 -5.72 2.85
N PRO A 175 26.59 -5.08 3.96
CA PRO A 175 26.19 -3.71 4.25
C PRO A 175 26.77 -2.74 3.21
N SER A 176 25.91 -1.84 2.69
CA SER A 176 26.35 -0.76 1.82
C SER A 176 27.28 0.17 2.62
N THR A 177 28.49 0.40 2.10
CA THR A 177 29.58 1.07 2.81
C THR A 177 29.24 2.54 3.15
N GLY A 178 28.90 2.80 4.41
CA GLY A 178 28.49 4.10 4.95
C GLY A 178 29.64 5.10 5.14
N ARG A 179 30.18 5.66 4.04
CA ARG A 179 31.21 6.72 4.11
C ARG A 179 30.64 8.14 4.31
N CYS A 180 29.34 8.37 4.07
CA CYS A 180 28.72 9.72 4.09
C CYS A 180 28.23 10.19 5.48
N TRP A 181 27.99 9.28 6.43
CA TRP A 181 27.24 9.58 7.66
C TRP A 181 27.95 10.46 8.71
N ARG A 182 29.28 10.51 8.73
CA ARG A 182 30.01 11.22 9.81
C ARG A 182 30.00 12.74 9.72
N ARG A 183 29.60 13.34 8.59
CA ARG A 183 29.75 14.79 8.38
C ARG A 183 28.46 15.60 8.61
N ALA A 184 27.28 15.01 8.40
CA ALA A 184 26.01 15.70 8.57
C ALA A 184 25.61 15.88 10.05
N ASN A 185 25.81 14.87 10.91
CA ASN A 185 25.19 14.86 12.24
C ASN A 185 25.81 15.83 13.28
N LYS A 186 26.99 16.42 13.02
CA LYS A 186 27.66 17.34 13.96
C LYS A 186 27.16 18.79 13.89
N ARG A 187 26.53 19.21 12.79
CA ARG A 187 26.16 20.62 12.57
C ARG A 187 24.67 20.93 12.80
N TRP A 188 23.83 19.90 12.89
CA TRP A 188 22.38 20.06 13.05
C TRP A 188 21.96 20.32 14.50
N ARG A 189 22.68 19.78 15.50
CA ARG A 189 22.34 19.93 16.93
C ARG A 189 22.59 21.33 17.51
N SER A 190 23.35 22.19 16.85
CA SER A 190 23.71 23.52 17.38
C SER A 190 22.74 24.64 16.96
N THR A 191 21.84 24.38 16.02
CA THR A 191 21.09 25.45 15.34
C THR A 191 19.58 25.40 15.62
N TRP A 192 19.06 24.24 16.00
CA TRP A 192 17.63 24.04 16.29
C TRP A 192 17.45 22.98 17.39
N ALA A 193 17.68 23.41 18.63
CA ALA A 193 17.07 22.82 19.82
C ALA A 193 16.62 24.02 20.68
N PRO A 194 15.40 24.00 21.28
CA PRO A 194 15.03 25.00 22.26
C PRO A 194 15.99 25.00 23.46
#